data_AF-A0AAV1CBC5-F1
#
_entry.id   AF-A0AAV1CBC5-F1
#
_cell.length_a   1.000
_cell.length_b   1.000
_cell.length_c   1.000
_cell.angle_alpha   90.00
_cell.angle_beta   90.00
_cell.angle_gamma   90.00
#
_symmetry.space_group_name_H-M   'P 1'
#
loop_
_entity.id
_entity.type
_entity.pdbx_description
1 polymer ?
#
loop_
_entity_poly.entity_id
_entity_poly.type
_entity_poly.pdbx_seq_one_letter_code
_entity_poly.pdbx_strand_id
1 'polypeptide(L)'
;MGQALGCIQVDQSKVAIKENFGKFNDVLEPGFHCMPWCIGSQVAGYLTLRVQQLDVRCQTKTKDNVFVIAVASVQYRALADKAEDAFYKLSNTREQMNCPSS
;
A
#
# COMPACT_ATOMS: atom_id res chain seq x y z
N MET A 1 18.74 -13.35 2.31
CA MET A 1 19.95 -12.97 1.55
C MET A 1 19.95 -11.45 1.44
N GLY A 2 20.94 -10.66 1.84
CA GLY A 2 21.97 -10.77 2.85
C GLY A 2 22.23 -9.32 3.28
N GLN A 3 22.17 -9.02 4.58
CA GLN A 3 22.49 -7.68 5.10
C GLN A 3 24.01 -7.57 5.23
N ALA A 4 24.70 -7.43 4.10
CA ALA A 4 26.09 -6.99 4.09
C ALA A 4 26.11 -5.60 3.46
N LEU A 5 26.57 -4.59 4.22
CA LEU A 5 26.91 -3.23 3.77
C LEU A 5 25.77 -2.20 3.59
N GLY A 6 24.63 -2.33 4.27
CA GLY A 6 23.58 -1.29 4.22
C GLY A 6 22.93 -1.11 2.83
N CYS A 7 23.18 -2.04 1.90
CA CYS A 7 22.53 -2.01 0.61
C CYS A 7 21.20 -2.78 0.68
N ILE A 8 20.14 -2.10 0.25
CA ILE A 8 18.78 -2.59 0.24
C ILE A 8 18.45 -2.85 -1.22
N GLN A 9 18.06 -4.09 -1.52
CA GLN A 9 17.57 -4.47 -2.83
C GLN A 9 16.04 -4.44 -2.79
N VAL A 10 15.44 -3.61 -3.63
CA VAL A 10 14.00 -3.51 -3.79
C VAL A 10 13.58 -4.37 -4.98
N ASP A 11 12.65 -5.31 -4.76
CA ASP A 11 12.09 -6.15 -5.82
C ASP A 11 11.48 -5.29 -6.95
N GLN A 12 11.63 -5.71 -8.21
CA GLN A 12 11.11 -4.97 -9.38
C GLN A 12 9.61 -4.60 -9.29
N SER A 13 8.83 -5.39 -8.56
CA SER A 13 7.37 -5.20 -8.40
C SER A 13 6.97 -4.33 -7.21
N LYS A 14 7.91 -3.83 -6.43
CA LYS A 14 7.66 -3.07 -5.19
C LYS A 14 8.47 -1.78 -5.22
N VAL A 15 7.99 -0.79 -4.49
CA VAL A 15 8.74 0.41 -4.13
C VAL A 15 8.90 0.42 -2.61
N ALA A 16 10.06 0.87 -2.13
CA ALA A 16 10.30 1.00 -0.70
C ALA A 16 10.22 2.47 -0.31
N ILE A 17 9.62 2.76 0.84
CA ILE A 17 9.50 4.14 1.33
C ILE A 17 10.59 4.38 2.35
N LYS A 18 11.43 5.38 2.08
CA LYS A 18 12.50 5.81 2.96
C LYS A 18 12.02 6.92 3.88
N GLU A 19 12.22 6.71 5.17
CA GLU A 19 12.03 7.72 6.20
C GLU A 19 13.37 8.04 6.88
N ASN A 20 13.58 9.31 7.20
CA ASN A 20 14.66 9.75 8.09
C ASN A 20 14.05 10.27 9.38
N PHE A 21 14.38 9.68 10.53
CA PHE A 21 13.86 10.09 11.85
C PHE A 21 12.33 10.32 11.88
N GLY A 22 11.57 9.47 11.19
CA GLY A 22 10.10 9.53 11.12
C GLY A 22 9.52 10.56 10.14
N LYS A 23 10.35 11.26 9.36
CA LYS A 23 9.90 12.08 8.24
C LYS A 23 10.09 11.34 6.92
N PHE A 24 9.09 11.37 6.06
CA PHE A 24 9.22 10.94 4.68
C PHE A 24 10.38 11.68 4.00
N ASN A 25 11.26 10.93 3.35
CA ASN A 25 12.41 11.49 2.65
C ASN A 25 12.30 11.23 1.16
N ASP A 26 12.17 9.95 0.77
CA ASP A 26 12.16 9.58 -0.64
C ASP A 26 11.49 8.21 -0.90
N VAL A 27 11.12 7.95 -2.15
CA VAL A 27 10.63 6.66 -2.63
C VAL A 27 11.75 5.95 -3.37
N LEU A 28 12.17 4.79 -2.87
CA LEU A 28 13.15 3.94 -3.52
C LEU A 28 12.45 3.13 -4.62
N GLU A 29 12.77 3.48 -5.86
CA GLU A 29 12.40 2.72 -7.04
C GLU A 29 13.03 1.32 -7.04
N PRO A 30 12.49 0.37 -7.84
CA PRO A 30 13.02 -0.98 -7.86
C PRO A 30 14.45 -1.03 -8.36
N GLY A 31 15.35 -1.64 -7.58
CA GLY A 31 16.77 -1.62 -7.86
C GLY A 31 17.62 -1.88 -6.62
N PHE A 32 18.94 -1.78 -6.80
CA PHE A 32 19.91 -1.88 -5.72
C PHE A 32 20.29 -0.48 -5.24
N HIS A 33 19.90 -0.16 -4.00
CA HIS A 33 20.20 1.13 -3.39
C HIS A 33 21.11 0.92 -2.18
N CYS A 34 22.32 1.50 -2.21
CA CYS A 34 23.18 1.50 -1.04
C CYS A 34 22.82 2.68 -0.14
N MET A 35 22.23 2.38 1.01
CA MET A 35 21.81 3.39 1.96
C MET A 35 22.61 3.25 3.25
N PRO A 36 23.41 4.27 3.62
CA PRO A 36 24.14 4.22 4.87
C PRO A 36 23.14 4.21 6.04
N TRP A 37 22.92 3.04 6.64
CA TRP A 37 22.10 2.86 7.85
C TRP A 37 22.56 3.77 9.01
N CYS A 38 23.80 4.24 8.97
CA CYS A 38 24.45 5.07 9.98
C CYS A 38 23.80 6.47 10.18
N ILE A 39 22.94 6.94 9.28
CA ILE A 39 22.42 8.33 9.27
C ILE A 39 20.93 8.41 9.72
N GLY A 40 20.40 7.37 10.37
CA GLY A 40 19.01 7.37 10.88
C GLY A 40 17.95 7.28 9.77
N SER A 41 18.35 6.76 8.62
CA SER A 41 17.48 6.47 7.50
C SER A 41 16.99 5.02 7.57
N GLN A 42 15.68 4.83 7.71
CA GLN A 42 15.02 3.54 7.81
C GLN A 42 14.03 3.34 6.66
N VAL A 43 13.74 2.09 6.32
CA VAL A 43 12.64 1.77 5.40
C VAL A 43 11.36 1.64 6.21
N ALA A 44 10.40 2.50 5.95
CA ALA A 44 9.10 2.53 6.64
C ALA A 44 8.20 1.37 6.21
N GLY A 45 8.31 0.97 4.95
CA GLY A 45 7.50 -0.10 4.37
C GLY A 45 7.73 -0.26 2.88
N TYR A 46 7.06 -1.27 2.33
CA TYR A 46 7.07 -1.56 0.91
C TYR A 46 5.65 -1.42 0.35
N LEU A 47 5.52 -0.74 -0.78
CA LEU A 47 4.29 -0.64 -1.54
C LEU A 47 4.43 -1.49 -2.80
N THR A 48 3.42 -2.31 -3.11
CA THR A 48 3.44 -3.06 -4.37
C THR A 48 2.92 -2.20 -5.52
N LEU A 49 3.63 -2.24 -6.65
CA LEU A 49 3.18 -1.63 -7.91
C LEU A 49 2.25 -2.56 -8.70
N ARG A 50 1.99 -3.77 -8.20
CA ARG A 50 1.06 -4.72 -8.84
C ARG A 50 -0.38 -4.26 -8.61
N VAL A 51 -1.25 -4.58 -9.57
CA VAL A 51 -2.70 -4.38 -9.43
C VAL A 51 -3.19 -5.20 -8.25
N GLN A 52 -3.89 -4.55 -7.35
CA GLN A 52 -4.60 -5.18 -6.24
C GLN A 52 -6.09 -5.23 -6.56
N GLN A 53 -6.73 -6.31 -6.16
CA GLN A 53 -8.17 -6.49 -6.27
C GLN A 53 -8.74 -6.46 -4.85
N LEU A 54 -9.77 -5.65 -4.65
CA LEU A 54 -10.55 -5.61 -3.43
C LEU A 54 -11.98 -6.00 -3.78
N ASP A 55 -12.38 -7.18 -3.32
CA ASP A 55 -13.75 -7.66 -3.43
C ASP A 55 -14.52 -7.23 -2.19
N VAL A 56 -15.42 -6.27 -2.37
CA VAL A 56 -16.31 -5.79 -1.31
C VAL A 56 -17.65 -6.51 -1.44
N ARG A 57 -18.07 -7.16 -0.35
CA ARG A 57 -19.38 -7.84 -0.26
C ARG A 57 -20.32 -6.94 0.53
N CYS A 58 -21.31 -6.37 -0.13
CA CYS A 58 -22.32 -5.53 0.48
C CYS A 58 -23.62 -6.32 0.62
N GLN A 59 -24.11 -6.45 1.85
CA GLN A 59 -25.48 -6.92 2.07
C GLN A 59 -26.38 -5.70 2.12
N THR A 60 -27.41 -5.68 1.27
CA THR A 60 -28.40 -4.61 1.27
C THR A 60 -29.80 -5.18 1.28
N LYS A 61 -30.71 -4.48 1.95
CA LYS A 61 -32.11 -4.85 2.03
C LYS A 61 -32.90 -4.05 0.99
N THR A 62 -33.58 -4.74 0.09
CA THR A 62 -34.41 -4.09 -0.92
C THR A 62 -35.70 -3.57 -0.30
N LYS A 63 -36.37 -2.64 -1.01
CA LYS A 63 -37.68 -2.09 -0.61
C LYS A 63 -38.75 -3.18 -0.43
N ASP A 64 -38.58 -4.32 -1.09
CA ASP A 64 -39.46 -5.48 -1.02
C ASP A 64 -39.11 -6.44 0.13
N ASN A 65 -38.29 -5.98 1.10
CA ASN A 65 -37.90 -6.74 2.29
C ASN A 65 -37.05 -7.99 2.00
N VAL A 66 -36.40 -8.05 0.84
CA VAL A 66 -35.49 -9.15 0.45
C VAL A 66 -34.04 -8.72 0.69
N PHE A 67 -33.25 -9.60 1.29
CA PHE A 67 -31.80 -9.38 1.43
C PHE A 67 -31.10 -9.83 0.14
N VAL A 68 -30.36 -8.91 -0.46
CA VAL A 68 -29.52 -9.19 -1.63
C VAL A 68 -28.06 -8.95 -1.29
N ILE A 69 -27.19 -9.82 -1.79
CA ILE A 69 -25.75 -9.70 -1.64
C ILE A 69 -25.21 -9.15 -2.96
N ALA A 70 -24.70 -7.92 -2.92
CA ALA A 70 -23.97 -7.34 -4.03
C ALA A 70 -22.47 -7.55 -3.80
N VAL A 71 -21.77 -8.04 -4.82
CA VAL A 71 -20.30 -8.16 -4.81
C VAL A 71 -19.74 -7.14 -5.80
N ALA A 72 -18.95 -6.21 -5.30
CA ALA A 72 -18.25 -5.22 -6.12
C ALA A 72 -16.75 -5.49 -6.06
N SER A 73 -16.15 -5.72 -7.22
CA SER A 73 -14.70 -5.94 -7.35
C SER A 73 -14.05 -4.65 -7.83
N VAL A 74 -13.25 -4.01 -6.96
CA VAL A 74 -12.50 -2.81 -7.30
C VAL A 74 -11.05 -3.20 -7.55
N GLN A 75 -10.55 -2.88 -8.75
CA GLN A 75 -9.13 -3.04 -9.08
C GLN A 75 -8.43 -1.70 -8.98
N TYR A 76 -7.34 -1.63 -8.21
CA TYR A 76 -6.55 -0.42 -8.08
C TYR A 76 -5.06 -0.74 -8.12
N ARG A 77 -4.27 0.25 -8.55
CA ARG A 77 -2.82 0.17 -8.64
C ARG A 77 -2.22 1.46 -8.10
N ALA A 78 -1.22 1.34 -7.24
CA ALA A 78 -0.49 2.50 -6.78
C ALA A 78 0.41 3.05 -7.90
N LEU A 79 0.42 4.37 -8.06
CA LEU A 79 1.34 5.08 -8.94
C LEU A 79 2.61 5.41 -8.14
N ALA A 80 3.78 5.13 -8.71
CA ALA A 80 5.07 5.37 -8.04
C ALA A 80 5.27 6.85 -7.71
N ASP A 81 4.87 7.75 -8.63
CA ASP A 81 4.99 9.21 -8.48
C ASP A 81 4.19 9.79 -7.30
N LYS A 82 3.20 9.05 -6.78
CA LYS A 82 2.35 9.45 -5.66
C LYS A 82 2.37 8.42 -4.53
N ALA A 83 3.47 7.69 -4.40
CA ALA A 83 3.58 6.62 -3.40
C ALA A 83 3.54 7.14 -1.96
N GLU A 84 4.00 8.38 -1.69
CA GLU A 84 3.90 9.02 -0.37
C GLU A 84 2.42 9.11 0.08
N ASP A 85 1.60 9.68 -0.81
CA ASP A 85 0.20 9.96 -0.56
C ASP A 85 -0.56 8.64 -0.45
N ALA A 86 -0.23 7.66 -1.30
CA ALA A 86 -0.82 6.34 -1.23
C ALA A 86 -0.48 5.63 0.08
N PHE A 87 0.76 5.69 0.56
CA PHE A 87 1.15 4.95 1.76
C PHE A 87 0.49 5.50 3.03
N TYR A 88 0.47 6.83 3.19
CA TYR A 88 -0.11 7.46 4.39
C TYR A 88 -1.63 7.62 4.32
N LYS A 89 -2.23 7.80 3.13
CA LYS A 89 -3.69 7.97 2.99
C LYS A 89 -4.44 6.67 2.70
N LEU A 90 -3.89 5.74 1.91
CA LEU A 90 -4.62 4.53 1.52
C LEU A 90 -4.63 3.40 2.57
N SER A 91 -3.72 3.41 3.53
CA SER A 91 -3.60 2.33 4.52
C SER A 91 -4.85 2.18 5.39
N ASN A 92 -5.64 3.25 5.60
CA ASN A 92 -6.90 3.19 6.35
C ASN A 92 -8.16 3.06 5.46
N THR A 93 -8.07 3.27 4.14
CA THR A 93 -9.27 3.31 3.28
C THR A 93 -9.90 1.95 3.05
N ARG A 94 -9.14 0.85 3.19
CA ARG A 94 -9.69 -0.52 3.11
C ARG A 94 -10.73 -0.79 4.18
N GLU A 95 -10.51 -0.30 5.40
CA GLU A 95 -11.46 -0.42 6.51
C GLU A 95 -12.71 0.45 6.26
N GLN A 96 -12.54 1.61 5.64
CA GLN A 96 -13.64 2.54 5.35
C GLN A 96 -14.51 2.13 4.15
N MET A 97 -13.99 1.34 3.20
CA MET A 97 -14.76 0.88 2.03
C MET A 97 -15.69 -0.29 2.33
N ASN A 98 -15.61 -0.90 3.50
CA ASN A 98 -16.58 -1.90 3.92
C ASN A 98 -17.94 -1.24 4.12
N CYS A 99 -18.91 -1.64 3.31
CA CYS A 99 -20.26 -1.12 3.41
C CYS A 99 -20.85 -1.49 4.78
N PRO A 100 -21.33 -0.52 5.58
CA PRO A 100 -21.98 -0.83 6.84
C PRO A 100 -23.21 -1.69 6.54
N SER A 101 -23.27 -2.87 7.13
CA SER A 101 -24.46 -3.72 7.10
C SER A 101 -25.57 -3.00 7.86
N SER A 102 -26.45 -2.35 7.11
CA SER A 102 -27.70 -1.73 7.60
C SER A 102 -28.83 -2.75 7.69
#